data_AF-A0A1A8RSH1-F1
#
_entry.id   AF-A0A1A8RSH1-F1
#
_cell.length_a   1.000
_cell.length_b   1.000
_cell.length_c   1.000
_cell.angle_alpha   90.00
_cell.angle_beta   90.00
_cell.angle_gamma   90.00
#
_symmetry.space_group_name_H-M   'P 1'
#
loop_
_entity.id
_entity.type
_entity.pdbx_description
1 polymer ?
#
loop_
_entity_poly.entity_id
_entity_poly.type
_entity_poly.pdbx_seq_one_letter_code
_entity_poly.pdbx_strand_id
1 'polypeptide(L)'
;SQHDALEFLLWLLDRVHEDVNSSVDNNRSSKAKTSSKGSGSLENPSSSSLPSTHQPRSRHSFVQEHFQAQYRSCLTCPHCHKQSNTFDPFSCISLPIPLRQTRAVCVTLVFCSKGQKYLRVGLAVPLSG
;
A
#
# COMPACT_ATOMS: atom_id res chain seq x y z
N SER A 1 -0.81 -10.87 -25.21
CA SER A 1 0.30 -10.21 -24.49
C SER A 1 0.32 -10.72 -23.05
N GLN A 2 1.47 -10.66 -22.38
CA GLN A 2 1.58 -10.90 -20.93
C GLN A 2 1.57 -9.54 -20.20
N HIS A 3 1.03 -9.50 -18.98
CA HIS A 3 0.87 -8.27 -18.17
C HIS A 3 1.21 -8.55 -16.70
N ASP A 4 1.55 -7.50 -15.95
CA ASP A 4 1.81 -7.57 -14.52
C ASP A 4 0.49 -7.72 -13.74
N ALA A 5 0.40 -8.74 -12.89
CA ALA A 5 -0.80 -9.01 -12.10
C ALA A 5 -1.04 -7.96 -11.01
N LEU A 6 0.02 -7.34 -10.47
CA LEU A 6 -0.10 -6.28 -9.47
C LEU A 6 -0.71 -5.02 -10.08
N GLU A 7 -0.27 -4.63 -11.29
CA GLU A 7 -0.84 -3.49 -12.01
C GLU A 7 -2.32 -3.70 -12.28
N PHE A 8 -2.70 -4.89 -12.75
CA PHE A 8 -4.10 -5.25 -12.96
C PHE A 8 -4.93 -5.20 -11.66
N LEU A 9 -4.38 -5.72 -10.55
CA LEU A 9 -5.06 -5.71 -9.25
C LEU A 9 -5.33 -4.29 -8.76
N LEU A 10 -4.33 -3.40 -8.82
CA LEU A 10 -4.48 -2.01 -8.39
C LEU A 10 -5.53 -1.29 -9.24
N TRP A 11 -5.47 -1.45 -10.56
CA TRP A 11 -6.49 -0.93 -11.47
C TRP A 11 -7.89 -1.43 -11.11
N LEU A 12 -8.05 -2.73 -10.83
CA LEU A 12 -9.33 -3.33 -10.48
C LEU A 12 -9.88 -2.77 -9.15
N LEU A 13 -9.04 -2.68 -8.12
CA LEU A 13 -9.43 -2.15 -6.82
C LEU A 13 -9.89 -0.69 -6.92
N ASP A 14 -9.18 0.13 -7.70
CA ASP A 14 -9.58 1.52 -7.95
C ASP A 14 -10.93 1.59 -8.67
N ARG A 15 -11.16 0.78 -9.70
CA ARG A 15 -12.44 0.75 -10.43
C ARG A 15 -13.60 0.33 -9.53
N VAL A 16 -13.41 -0.72 -8.73
CA VAL A 16 -14.44 -1.17 -7.78
C VAL A 16 -14.70 -0.12 -6.70
N HIS A 17 -13.66 0.55 -6.20
CA HIS A 17 -13.79 1.65 -5.25
C HIS A 17 -14.66 2.78 -5.81
N GLU A 18 -14.34 3.26 -7.01
CA GLU A 18 -15.04 4.35 -7.67
C GLU A 18 -16.50 3.99 -8.03
N ASP A 19 -16.77 2.77 -8.50
CA ASP A 19 -18.13 2.35 -8.88
C ASP A 19 -19.06 2.27 -7.66
N VAL A 20 -18.56 1.73 -6.54
CA VAL A 20 -19.31 1.65 -5.29
C VAL A 20 -19.58 3.06 -4.74
N ASN A 21 -18.61 3.97 -4.82
CA ASN A 21 -18.74 5.32 -4.27
C ASN A 21 -19.61 6.23 -5.17
N SER A 22 -19.50 6.12 -6.50
CA SER A 22 -20.29 6.88 -7.49
C SER A 22 -21.80 6.62 -7.37
N SER A 23 -22.20 5.41 -6.96
CA SER A 23 -23.60 5.07 -6.71
C SER A 23 -24.21 5.86 -5.53
N VAL A 24 -23.38 6.24 -4.56
CA VAL A 24 -23.78 6.98 -3.36
C VAL A 24 -23.96 8.47 -3.68
N ASP A 25 -23.05 9.04 -4.47
CA ASP A 25 -23.09 10.47 -4.82
C ASP A 25 -24.25 10.82 -5.77
N ASN A 26 -24.58 9.92 -6.71
CA ASN A 26 -25.77 10.07 -7.56
C ASN A 26 -27.09 10.04 -6.77
N ASN A 27 -27.15 9.30 -5.67
CA ASN A 27 -28.34 9.22 -4.82
C ASN A 27 -28.45 10.41 -3.83
N ARG A 28 -27.34 11.09 -3.53
CA ARG A 28 -27.34 12.33 -2.73
C ARG A 28 -27.72 13.54 -3.58
N SER A 29 -27.25 13.63 -4.82
CA SER A 29 -27.56 14.75 -5.71
C SER A 29 -29.03 14.77 -6.16
N SER A 30 -29.68 13.59 -6.26
CA SER A 30 -31.11 13.49 -6.57
C SER A 30 -32.02 13.89 -5.39
N LYS A 31 -31.56 13.67 -4.16
CA LYS A 31 -32.31 14.00 -2.92
C LYS A 31 -32.10 15.44 -2.43
N ALA A 32 -31.01 16.09 -2.84
CA ALA A 32 -30.71 17.48 -2.50
C ALA A 32 -31.53 18.52 -3.32
N LYS A 33 -32.20 18.10 -4.40
CA LYS A 33 -32.99 19.03 -5.25
C LYS A 33 -34.43 19.28 -4.78
N THR A 34 -34.89 18.72 -3.65
CA THR A 34 -36.28 18.87 -3.18
C THR A 34 -36.45 19.60 -1.85
N SER A 35 -35.41 20.25 -1.31
CA SER A 35 -35.52 20.96 -0.03
C SER A 35 -35.19 22.45 -0.16
N SER A 36 -36.12 23.21 -0.75
CA SER A 36 -36.16 24.67 -0.65
C SER A 36 -37.27 25.10 0.31
N LYS A 37 -36.93 25.48 1.55
CA LYS A 37 -37.54 26.59 2.33
C LYS A 37 -37.07 26.61 3.78
N GLY A 38 -36.64 27.80 4.22
CA GLY A 38 -37.09 28.38 5.49
C GLY A 38 -36.06 28.47 6.63
N SER A 39 -35.65 29.72 6.93
CA SER A 39 -35.38 30.35 8.25
C SER A 39 -34.42 29.63 9.23
N GLY A 40 -33.34 30.21 9.76
CA GLY A 40 -33.19 31.55 10.36
C GLY A 40 -33.41 31.46 11.88
N SER A 41 -32.35 31.58 12.71
CA SER A 41 -32.31 32.20 14.07
C SER A 41 -31.21 31.64 15.01
N LEU A 42 -30.24 32.51 15.32
CA LEU A 42 -29.61 32.88 16.61
C LEU A 42 -29.21 31.85 17.71
N GLU A 43 -27.88 31.82 17.94
CA GLU A 43 -27.04 31.81 19.17
C GLU A 43 -27.50 31.16 20.50
N ASN A 44 -26.66 30.24 21.03
CA ASN A 44 -26.03 30.39 22.37
C ASN A 44 -24.87 29.37 22.59
N PRO A 45 -23.80 29.70 23.35
CA PRO A 45 -22.61 28.86 23.50
C PRO A 45 -22.48 28.28 24.93
N SER A 46 -22.55 26.96 25.09
CA SER A 46 -21.99 26.23 26.25
C SER A 46 -22.29 24.73 26.18
N SER A 47 -21.30 23.95 25.74
CA SER A 47 -20.94 22.68 26.39
C SER A 47 -19.73 22.09 25.66
N SER A 48 -18.70 21.85 26.45
CA SER A 48 -17.52 21.07 26.11
C SER A 48 -17.95 19.66 25.67
N SER A 49 -18.11 19.47 24.38
CA SER A 49 -18.09 18.17 23.76
C SER A 49 -16.89 18.17 22.82
N LEU A 50 -16.08 17.11 22.94
CA LEU A 50 -15.03 16.77 21.99
C LEU A 50 -15.57 16.98 20.56
N PRO A 51 -14.75 17.39 19.57
CA PRO A 51 -15.19 17.34 18.20
C PRO A 51 -15.39 15.86 17.84
N SER A 52 -16.57 15.34 18.16
CA SER A 52 -17.19 14.23 17.46
C SER A 52 -17.25 14.72 16.04
N THR A 53 -16.24 14.31 15.26
CA THR A 53 -16.19 14.49 13.82
C THR A 53 -17.44 13.82 13.28
N HIS A 54 -18.52 14.58 13.22
CA HIS A 54 -19.65 14.35 12.34
C HIS A 54 -19.17 14.54 10.90
N GLN A 55 -18.18 13.74 10.50
CA GLN A 55 -18.06 13.37 9.10
C GLN A 55 -19.35 12.61 8.83
N PRO A 56 -20.19 13.09 7.89
CA PRO A 56 -21.36 12.34 7.51
C PRO A 56 -20.88 10.94 7.18
N ARG A 57 -21.61 9.91 7.60
CA ARG A 57 -21.36 8.50 7.24
C ARG A 57 -21.31 8.36 5.71
N SER A 58 -20.21 8.77 5.10
CA SER A 58 -19.73 8.30 3.82
C SER A 58 -19.33 6.88 4.13
N ARG A 59 -20.14 5.94 3.69
CA ARG A 59 -19.79 4.54 3.81
C ARG A 59 -18.45 4.38 3.13
N HIS A 60 -17.43 4.00 3.89
CA HIS A 60 -16.15 3.57 3.33
C HIS A 60 -16.46 2.44 2.34
N SER A 61 -15.91 2.52 1.13
CA SER A 61 -16.06 1.42 0.17
C SER A 61 -15.52 0.12 0.79
N PHE A 62 -16.01 -1.03 0.35
CA PHE A 62 -15.46 -2.33 0.72
C PHE A 62 -13.94 -2.40 0.51
N VAL A 63 -13.44 -1.77 -0.57
CA VAL A 63 -12.01 -1.69 -0.90
C VAL A 63 -11.24 -0.94 0.19
N GLN A 64 -11.75 0.21 0.64
CA GLN A 64 -11.13 0.99 1.70
C GLN A 64 -11.16 0.26 3.05
N GLU A 65 -12.24 -0.46 3.34
CA GLU A 65 -12.36 -1.20 4.60
C GLU A 65 -11.40 -2.40 4.70
N HIS A 66 -11.15 -3.09 3.58
CA HIS A 66 -10.41 -4.36 3.60
C HIS A 66 -8.98 -4.27 3.08
N PHE A 67 -8.72 -3.36 2.14
CA PHE A 67 -7.43 -3.28 1.44
C PHE A 67 -6.63 -2.04 1.81
N GLN A 68 -7.27 -0.97 2.31
CA GLN A 68 -6.55 0.26 2.60
C GLN A 68 -5.95 0.25 4.00
N ALA A 69 -4.64 0.50 4.05
CA ALA A 69 -3.88 0.76 5.26
C ALA A 69 -3.05 2.03 5.08
N GLN A 70 -2.23 2.38 6.08
CA GLN A 70 -1.48 3.63 6.09
C GLN A 70 -0.02 3.41 6.50
N TYR A 71 0.91 3.88 5.66
CA TYR A 71 2.34 3.92 5.99
C TYR A 71 2.61 5.11 6.90
N ARG A 72 3.57 4.96 7.81
CA ARG A 72 4.17 6.09 8.53
C ARG A 72 5.57 6.34 7.97
N SER A 73 5.69 7.25 7.02
CA SER A 73 6.96 7.65 6.43
C SER A 73 7.62 8.70 7.34
N CYS A 74 8.77 8.34 7.94
CA CYS A 74 9.51 9.23 8.85
C CYS A 74 10.82 9.66 8.20
N LEU A 75 10.96 10.95 7.91
CA LEU A 75 12.20 11.53 7.39
C LEU A 75 12.84 12.40 8.47
N THR A 76 14.12 12.16 8.74
CA THR A 76 14.91 12.98 9.66
C THR A 76 15.96 13.76 8.87
N CYS A 77 15.93 15.09 8.98
CA CYS A 77 16.95 15.92 8.36
C CYS A 77 18.31 15.70 9.05
N PRO A 78 19.40 15.35 8.32
CA PRO A 78 20.70 15.08 8.93
C PRO A 78 21.41 16.33 9.47
N HIS A 79 20.97 17.54 9.10
CA HIS A 79 21.61 18.80 9.52
C HIS A 79 20.98 19.43 10.76
N CYS A 80 19.64 19.43 10.85
CA CYS A 80 18.91 20.07 11.96
C CYS A 80 18.15 19.08 12.85
N HIS A 81 18.26 17.77 12.57
CA HIS A 81 17.58 16.68 13.27
C HIS A 81 16.06 16.79 13.38
N LYS A 82 15.42 17.71 12.63
CA LYS A 82 13.98 17.82 12.55
C LYS A 82 13.41 16.58 11.86
N GLN A 83 12.40 15.97 12.50
CA GLN A 83 11.63 14.88 11.93
C GLN A 83 10.39 15.41 11.22
N SER A 84 10.12 14.87 10.03
CA SER A 84 8.88 15.05 9.28
C SER A 84 8.22 13.70 9.11
N ASN A 85 6.96 13.59 9.53
CA ASN A 85 6.18 12.37 9.42
C ASN A 85 5.02 12.59 8.46
N THR A 86 4.88 11.72 7.46
CA THR A 86 3.69 11.64 6.60
C THR A 86 2.99 10.30 6.82
N PHE A 87 1.67 10.31 6.61
CA PHE A 87 0.83 9.14 6.80
C PHE A 87 0.11 8.83 5.50
N ASP A 88 0.74 7.99 4.68
CA ASP A 88 0.38 7.81 3.28
C ASP A 88 -0.48 6.54 3.12
N PRO A 89 -1.69 6.62 2.55
CA PRO A 89 -2.54 5.46 2.37
C PRO A 89 -1.97 4.52 1.30
N PHE A 90 -2.17 3.21 1.46
CA PHE A 90 -1.77 2.19 0.49
C PHE A 90 -2.76 1.03 0.45
N SER A 91 -2.85 0.37 -0.71
CA SER A 91 -3.70 -0.82 -0.92
C SER A 91 -2.91 -2.13 -1.03
N CYS A 92 -1.60 -2.03 -1.23
CA CYS A 92 -0.68 -3.17 -1.39
C CYS A 92 0.73 -2.79 -0.88
N ILE A 93 1.50 -3.78 -0.46
CA ILE A 93 2.90 -3.62 -0.03
C ILE A 93 3.81 -4.31 -1.04
N SER A 94 4.73 -3.56 -1.64
CA SER A 94 5.84 -4.13 -2.42
C SER A 94 7.01 -4.40 -1.50
N LEU A 95 7.45 -5.66 -1.43
CA LEU A 95 8.59 -6.07 -0.60
C LEU A 95 9.83 -6.27 -1.47
N PRO A 96 10.99 -5.72 -1.10
CA PRO A 96 12.22 -5.98 -1.81
C PRO A 96 12.64 -7.45 -1.62
N ILE A 97 13.08 -8.09 -2.70
CA ILE A 97 13.67 -9.42 -2.62
C ILE A 97 15.09 -9.27 -2.04
N PRO A 98 15.43 -9.97 -0.95
CA PRO A 98 16.77 -9.94 -0.40
C PRO A 98 17.80 -10.33 -1.46
N LEU A 99 18.82 -9.48 -1.64
CA LEU A 99 19.91 -9.75 -2.57
C LEU A 99 20.69 -10.98 -2.07
N ARG A 100 20.93 -11.93 -2.98
CA ARG A 100 21.80 -13.07 -2.67
C ARG A 100 23.21 -12.57 -2.39
N GLN A 101 23.73 -12.90 -1.22
CA GLN A 101 25.12 -12.61 -0.83
C GLN A 101 26.11 -13.69 -1.29
N THR A 102 25.68 -14.58 -2.18
CA THR A 102 26.50 -15.65 -2.74
C THR A 102 26.46 -15.64 -4.26
N ARG A 103 27.56 -16.03 -4.89
CA ARG A 103 27.64 -16.37 -6.31
C ARG A 103 27.66 -17.87 -6.49
N ALA A 104 27.02 -18.35 -7.56
CA ALA A 104 27.11 -19.74 -7.97
C ALA A 104 28.45 -19.97 -8.69
N VAL A 105 29.21 -20.96 -8.25
CA VAL A 105 30.47 -21.40 -8.87
C VAL A 105 30.33 -22.87 -9.24
N CYS A 106 30.55 -23.20 -10.51
CA CYS A 106 30.63 -24.59 -10.95
C CYS A 106 32.08 -25.08 -10.84
N VAL A 107 32.33 -26.02 -9.93
CA VAL A 107 33.64 -26.64 -9.74
C VAL A 107 33.65 -28.01 -10.40
N THR A 108 34.74 -28.34 -11.10
CA THR A 108 34.99 -29.69 -11.62
C THR A 108 36.04 -30.35 -10.74
N LEU A 109 35.65 -31.40 -10.05
CA LEU A 109 36.51 -32.24 -9.24
C LEU A 109 37.13 -33.32 -10.13
N VAL A 110 38.46 -33.29 -10.24
CA VAL A 110 39.25 -34.28 -10.97
C VAL A 110 39.97 -35.16 -9.97
N PHE A 111 39.71 -36.46 -9.99
CA PHE A 111 40.29 -37.42 -9.04
C PHE A 111 41.56 -38.04 -9.63
N CYS A 112 42.64 -38.11 -8.83
CA CYS A 112 43.91 -38.74 -9.25
C CYS A 112 43.85 -40.28 -9.32
N SER A 113 42.77 -40.88 -8.81
CA SER A 113 42.56 -42.32 -8.81
C SER A 113 42.30 -42.86 -10.22
N LYS A 114 42.96 -43.96 -10.60
CA LYS A 114 42.76 -44.62 -11.90
C LYS A 114 41.30 -45.08 -12.04
N GLY A 115 40.57 -44.49 -12.98
CA GLY A 115 39.24 -44.95 -13.41
C GLY A 115 38.03 -44.16 -12.84
N GLN A 116 38.23 -43.13 -12.02
CA GLN A 116 37.11 -42.30 -11.55
C GLN A 116 36.72 -41.22 -12.56
N LYS A 117 35.41 -41.05 -12.78
CA LYS A 117 34.85 -39.96 -13.60
C LYS A 117 34.95 -38.64 -12.82
N TYR A 118 35.21 -37.55 -13.52
CA TYR A 118 35.16 -36.21 -12.92
C TYR A 118 33.75 -35.89 -12.41
N LEU A 119 33.65 -35.08 -11.36
CA LEU A 119 32.38 -34.65 -10.78
C LEU A 119 32.21 -33.13 -10.92
N ARG A 120 31.07 -32.68 -11.45
CA ARG A 120 30.72 -31.25 -11.51
C ARG A 120 29.78 -30.92 -10.36
N VAL A 121 30.17 -29.94 -9.53
CA VAL A 121 29.40 -29.49 -8.36
C VAL A 121 29.12 -28.00 -8.47
N GLY A 122 27.88 -27.59 -8.24
CA GLY A 122 27.53 -26.18 -8.06
C GLY A 122 27.67 -25.79 -6.59
N LEU A 123 28.51 -24.79 -6.30
CA LEU A 123 28.74 -24.26 -4.96
C LEU A 123 28.20 -22.82 -4.87
N ALA A 124 27.60 -22.47 -3.74
CA ALA A 124 27.29 -21.09 -3.41
C ALA A 124 28.45 -20.51 -2.59
N VAL A 125 29.18 -19.55 -3.15
CA VAL A 125 30.37 -18.94 -2.52
C VAL A 125 30.04 -17.50 -2.12
N PRO A 126 30.40 -17.03 -0.91
CA PRO A 126 30.17 -15.64 -0.48
C PRO A 126 30.73 -14.60 -1.46
N LEU A 127 30.04 -13.48 -1.60
CA LEU A 127 30.49 -12.35 -2.44
C LEU A 127 31.63 -11.56 -1.79
N SER A 128 31.66 -11.49 -0.45
CA SER A 128 32.76 -10.96 0.34
C SER A 128 33.84 -12.02 0.52
N GLY A 129 34.94 -11.86 -0.22
CA GLY A 129 36.22 -12.53 0.02
C GLY A 129 37.28 -11.50 0.32
#